data_AF-A0A0D0WXJ9-F1
#
_entry.id   AF-A0A0D0WXJ9-F1
#
_cell.length_a   1.000
_cell.length_b   1.000
_cell.length_c   1.000
_cell.angle_alpha   90.00
_cell.angle_beta   90.00
_cell.angle_gamma   90.00
#
_symmetry.space_group_name_H-M   'P 1'
#
loop_
_entity.id
_entity.type
_entity.pdbx_description
1 polymer ?
#
loop_
_entity_poly.entity_id
_entity_poly.type
_entity_poly.pdbx_seq_one_letter_code
_entity_poly.pdbx_strand_id
1 'polypeptide(L)'
;MPEADVLRLLPWQVRERRFRSAPLGRRGFDPQEVREFLERVAVELAAAHEALAQSRREASEVKLALCRLRSEAAHARNERGWGR
;
A
#
# COMPACT_ATOMS: atom_id res chain seq x y z
N MET A 1 -8.85 -12.90 2.73
CA MET A 1 -8.78 -12.89 1.25
C MET A 1 -7.85 -11.75 0.82
N PRO A 2 -6.53 -11.95 0.66
CA PRO A 2 -5.65 -10.90 0.17
C PRO A 2 -5.57 -10.98 -1.36
N GLU A 3 -6.58 -10.43 -2.04
CA GLU A 3 -6.58 -10.23 -3.50
C GLU A 3 -5.75 -8.99 -3.90
N ALA A 4 -5.33 -8.16 -2.93
CA ALA A 4 -4.70 -6.86 -3.20
C ALA A 4 -3.19 -6.90 -3.42
N ASP A 5 -2.53 -8.04 -3.15
CA ASP A 5 -1.07 -8.15 -3.16
C ASP A 5 -0.49 -8.77 -4.44
N VAL A 6 -1.33 -9.25 -5.36
CA VAL A 6 -0.85 -10.11 -6.45
C VAL A 6 -0.09 -9.33 -7.55
N LEU A 7 -0.07 -7.99 -7.53
CA LEU A 7 0.64 -7.18 -8.56
C LEU A 7 1.35 -5.93 -8.02
N ARG A 8 1.56 -5.79 -6.71
CA ARG A 8 2.27 -4.63 -6.17
C ARG A 8 3.77 -4.87 -6.19
N LEU A 9 4.48 -4.06 -6.97
CA LEU A 9 5.93 -4.06 -6.97
C LEU A 9 6.42 -3.59 -5.59
N LEU A 10 7.26 -4.38 -4.93
CA LEU A 10 7.85 -4.01 -3.65
C LEU A 10 9.20 -3.30 -3.87
N PRO A 11 9.59 -2.35 -3.01
CA PRO A 11 10.85 -1.62 -3.14
C PRO A 11 12.08 -2.53 -3.32
N TRP A 12 12.18 -3.62 -2.55
CA TRP A 12 13.29 -4.57 -2.67
C TRP A 12 13.30 -5.31 -4.02
N GLN A 13 12.11 -5.59 -4.60
CA GLN A 13 12.01 -6.22 -5.93
C GLN A 13 12.51 -5.28 -7.04
N VAL A 14 12.39 -3.96 -6.85
CA VAL A 14 12.96 -2.96 -7.77
C VAL A 14 14.48 -2.96 -7.67
N ARG A 15 15.03 -2.92 -6.45
CA ARG A 15 16.48 -2.86 -6.19
C ARG A 15 17.21 -4.08 -6.73
N GLU A 16 16.61 -5.25 -6.57
CA GLU A 16 17.21 -6.52 -6.96
C GLU A 16 16.93 -6.89 -8.43
N ARG A 17 16.20 -6.05 -9.18
CA ARG A 17 15.84 -6.35 -10.56
C ARG A 17 17.08 -6.37 -11.45
N ARG A 18 17.38 -7.55 -12.00
CA ARG A 18 18.43 -7.72 -13.02
C ARG A 18 17.81 -7.72 -14.42
N PHE A 19 18.35 -6.88 -15.29
CA PHE A 19 18.03 -6.88 -16.72
C PHE A 19 19.05 -7.70 -17.51
N ARG A 20 18.61 -8.32 -18.61
CA ARG A 20 19.53 -8.98 -19.54
C ARG A 20 20.35 -7.93 -20.28
N SER A 21 21.63 -8.17 -20.47
CA SER A 21 22.49 -7.33 -21.30
C SER A 21 21.99 -7.27 -22.74
N ALA A 22 22.25 -6.15 -23.42
CA ALA A 22 21.92 -6.01 -24.82
C ALA A 22 22.68 -7.07 -25.67
N PRO A 23 22.05 -7.59 -26.74
CA PRO A 23 22.74 -8.45 -27.70
C PRO A 23 23.96 -7.75 -28.32
N LEU A 24 24.99 -8.52 -28.65
CA LEU A 24 26.18 -8.03 -29.35
C LEU A 24 25.78 -7.22 -30.60
N GLY A 25 26.36 -6.02 -30.76
CA GLY A 25 26.06 -5.11 -31.86
C GLY A 25 24.91 -4.13 -31.62
N ARG A 26 24.25 -4.15 -30.45
CA ARG A 26 23.28 -3.13 -30.04
C ARG A 26 23.80 -2.30 -28.86
N ARG A 27 23.49 -0.99 -28.86
CA ARG A 27 23.72 -0.14 -27.69
C ARG A 27 22.69 -0.49 -26.61
N GLY A 28 23.18 -0.84 -25.42
CA GLY A 28 22.40 -0.95 -24.20
C GLY A 28 22.63 0.26 -23.29
N PHE A 29 21.80 0.39 -22.24
CA PHE A 29 22.05 1.36 -21.17
C PHE A 29 23.25 0.94 -20.32
N ASP A 30 23.91 1.93 -19.70
CA ASP A 30 24.95 1.66 -18.71
C ASP A 30 24.34 0.91 -17.52
N PRO A 31 24.82 -0.29 -17.18
CA PRO A 31 24.34 -1.03 -16.02
C PRO A 31 24.41 -0.24 -14.71
N GLN A 32 25.36 0.68 -14.57
CA GLN A 32 25.50 1.51 -13.37
C GLN A 32 24.42 2.59 -13.29
N GLU A 33 24.16 3.31 -14.39
CA GLU A 33 23.09 4.30 -14.47
C GLU A 33 21.72 3.65 -14.18
N VAL A 34 21.48 2.46 -14.74
CA VAL A 34 20.26 1.70 -14.46
C VAL A 34 20.14 1.34 -12.98
N ARG A 35 21.23 0.91 -12.33
CA ARG A 35 21.21 0.59 -10.89
C ARG A 35 20.89 1.83 -10.04
N GLU A 36 21.51 2.96 -10.33
CA GLU A 36 21.27 4.22 -9.61
C GLU A 36 19.82 4.69 -9.77
N PHE A 37 19.25 4.55 -10.96
CA PHE A 37 17.85 4.83 -11.20
C PHE A 37 16.92 3.89 -10.41
N LEU A 38 17.19 2.58 -10.42
CA LEU A 38 16.40 1.61 -9.68
C LEU A 38 16.42 1.86 -8.17
N GLU A 39 17.57 2.26 -7.61
CA GLU A 39 17.65 2.63 -6.19
C GLU A 39 16.79 3.84 -5.87
N ARG A 40 16.81 4.89 -6.71
CA ARG A 40 15.94 6.06 -6.53
C ARG A 40 14.45 5.69 -6.61
N VAL A 41 14.06 4.89 -7.61
CA VAL A 41 12.67 4.42 -7.76
C VAL A 41 12.24 3.58 -6.55
N ALA A 42 13.12 2.75 -6.00
CA ALA A 42 12.81 1.96 -4.81
C ALA A 42 12.55 2.83 -3.58
N VAL A 43 13.34 3.89 -3.39
CA VAL A 43 13.14 4.85 -2.30
C VAL A 43 11.80 5.57 -2.43
N GLU A 44 11.48 6.07 -3.63
CA GLU A 44 10.20 6.76 -3.89
C GLU A 44 9.00 5.81 -3.70
N LEU A 45 9.13 4.56 -4.16
CA LEU A 45 8.10 3.54 -4.01
C LEU A 45 7.87 3.18 -2.53
N ALA A 46 8.92 3.12 -1.73
CA ALA A 46 8.81 2.91 -0.28
C ALA A 46 8.02 4.05 0.38
N ALA A 47 8.36 5.30 0.06
CA ALA A 47 7.65 6.46 0.59
C ALA A 47 6.16 6.47 0.18
N ALA A 48 5.85 6.13 -1.08
CA ALA A 48 4.47 6.04 -1.55
C ALA A 48 3.67 4.94 -0.81
N HIS A 49 4.30 3.79 -0.55
CA HIS A 49 3.67 2.71 0.21
C HIS A 49 3.41 3.11 1.68
N GLU A 50 4.33 3.83 2.31
CA GLU A 50 4.15 4.35 3.67
C GLU A 50 3.00 5.36 3.76
N ALA A 51 2.94 6.32 2.83
CA ALA A 51 1.86 7.30 2.76
C ALA A 51 0.50 6.62 2.56
N LEU A 52 0.42 5.60 1.70
CA LEU A 52 -0.80 4.82 1.52
C LEU A 52 -1.19 4.04 2.78
N ALA A 53 -0.21 3.44 3.47
CA ALA A 53 -0.46 2.74 4.73
C ALA A 53 -0.99 3.71 5.81
N GLN A 54 -0.46 4.93 5.86
CA GLN A 54 -0.95 5.97 6.75
C GLN A 54 -2.39 6.38 6.44
N SER A 55 -2.70 6.71 5.18
CA SER A 55 -4.07 7.06 4.77
C SER A 55 -5.08 5.94 5.09
N ARG A 56 -4.67 4.67 4.93
CA ARG A 56 -5.51 3.51 5.30
C ARG A 56 -5.72 3.38 6.81
N ARG A 57 -4.73 3.72 7.63
CA ARG A 57 -4.88 3.75 9.09
C ARG A 57 -5.87 4.82 9.51
N GLU A 58 -5.70 6.05 9.01
CA GLU A 58 -6.60 7.18 9.27
C GLU A 58 -8.05 6.84 8.87
N ALA A 59 -8.24 6.26 7.68
CA ALA A 59 -9.57 5.81 7.23
C ALA A 59 -10.17 4.72 8.13
N SER A 60 -9.33 3.81 8.66
CA SER A 60 -9.78 2.74 9.54
C SER A 60 -10.20 3.27 10.90
N GLU A 61 -9.48 4.26 11.44
CA GLU A 61 -9.83 4.94 12.70
C GLU A 61 -11.20 5.62 12.61
N VAL A 62 -11.43 6.39 11.54
CA VAL A 62 -12.73 7.03 11.28
C VAL A 62 -13.84 5.97 11.20
N LYS A 63 -13.60 4.86 10.51
CA LYS A 63 -14.57 3.77 10.37
C LYS A 63 -14.88 3.13 11.73
N LEU A 64 -13.88 2.90 12.57
CA LEU A 64 -14.05 2.32 13.91
C LEU A 64 -14.87 3.25 14.82
N ALA A 65 -14.57 4.56 14.80
CA ALA A 65 -15.33 5.55 15.55
C ALA A 65 -16.82 5.56 15.13
N LEU A 66 -17.09 5.51 13.83
CA LEU A 66 -18.46 5.44 13.31
C LEU A 66 -19.17 4.14 13.74
N CYS A 67 -18.49 3.00 13.67
CA CYS A 67 -19.04 1.71 14.12
C CYS A 67 -19.45 1.76 15.60
N ARG A 68 -18.59 2.36 16.45
CA ARG A 68 -18.87 2.53 17.89
C ARG A 68 -20.10 3.41 18.14
N LEU A 69 -20.18 4.57 17.49
CA LEU A 69 -21.33 5.46 17.64
C LEU A 69 -22.63 4.79 17.18
N ARG A 70 -22.57 4.00 16.10
CA ARG A 70 -23.71 3.24 15.60
C ARG A 70 -24.17 2.15 16.58
N SER A 71 -23.25 1.48 17.27
CA SER A 71 -23.60 0.45 18.27
C SER A 71 -24.21 1.06 19.53
N GLU A 72 -23.68 2.18 20.01
CA GLU A 72 -24.23 2.92 21.16
C GLU A 72 -25.67 3.40 20.86
N ALA A 73 -25.91 3.95 19.66
CA ALA A 73 -27.25 4.34 19.24
C ALA A 73 -28.22 3.16 19.02
N ALA A 74 -27.71 1.98 18.67
CA ALA A 74 -28.53 0.77 18.53
C ALA A 74 -28.95 0.21 19.89
N HIS A 75 -28.05 0.17 20.88
CA HIS A 75 -28.38 -0.23 22.25
C HIS A 75 -29.44 0.69 22.87
N ALA A 76 -29.25 2.01 22.77
CA ALA A 76 -30.21 2.98 23.31
C ALA A 76 -31.61 2.90 22.65
N ARG A 77 -31.72 2.44 21.40
CA ARG A 77 -33.02 2.20 20.75
C ARG A 77 -33.67 0.89 21.21
N ASN A 78 -32.88 -0.17 21.41
CA ASN A 78 -33.39 -1.47 21.84
C ASN A 78 -33.95 -1.40 23.27
N GLU A 79 -33.27 -0.70 24.18
CA GLU A 79 -33.74 -0.52 25.57
C GLU A 79 -35.08 0.21 25.67
N ARG A 80 -35.34 1.19 24.77
CA ARG A 80 -36.65 1.87 24.69
C ARG A 80 -37.76 1.01 24.09
N GLY A 81 -37.41 -0.04 23.36
CA GLY A 81 -38.37 -0.97 22.75
C GLY A 81 -38.89 -2.05 23.71
N TRP A 82 -38.15 -2.34 24.79
CA TRP A 82 -38.48 -3.39 25.76
C TRP A 82 -39.26 -2.88 26.99
N GLY A 83 -39.54 -1.58 27.06
CA GLY A 83 -40.33 -0.95 28.13
C GLY A 83 -41.81 -0.75 27.81
N ARG A 84 -42.38 -1.51 26.87
CA ARG A 84 -43.82 -1.46 26.52
C ARG A 84 -44.46 -2.83 26.72
#